data_AF-U2RLK4-F1
#
_entry.id   AF-U2RLK4-F1
#
_cell.length_a   1.000
_cell.length_b   1.000
_cell.length_c   1.000
_cell.angle_alpha   90.00
_cell.angle_beta   90.00
_cell.angle_gamma   90.00
#
_symmetry.space_group_name_H-M   'P 1'
#
loop_
_entity.id
_entity.type
_entity.pdbx_description
1 polymer ?
#
loop_
_entity_poly.entity_id
_entity_poly.type
_entity_poly.pdbx_seq_one_letter_code
_entity_poly.pdbx_strand_id
1 'polypeptide(L)'
;MFTKEDNQVLDRILNARKTCRAFAENVPTDDEIKEVIQAGCIAPYASIDAKAVTPFRHFFVIKKDDPKMEQIDAFIRQQSQVDLDARIKEEETDPFLKENGEGVKKLWKHVAECGESTFPNPPCLIIAAEWRGARRAEHQSLAHMMQNMWIKATALNLDFQIISVTENMVNNQDFCDMLGLPVGRYGFLACVLGYAKDNNAPQHPRATTQIHWL
;
A
#
# COMPACT_ATOMS: atom_id res chain seq x y z
N MET A 1 22.05 -9.58 19.59
CA MET A 1 22.31 -10.71 18.68
C MET A 1 21.06 -11.59 18.71
N PHE A 2 20.54 -12.02 17.55
CA PHE A 2 19.29 -12.79 17.44
C PHE A 2 19.54 -14.29 17.57
N THR A 3 18.53 -15.03 18.05
CA THR A 3 18.55 -16.48 18.28
C THR A 3 17.80 -17.27 17.19
N LYS A 4 17.89 -18.60 17.24
CA LYS A 4 17.09 -19.48 16.38
C LYS A 4 15.59 -19.33 16.62
N GLU A 5 15.18 -19.11 17.88
CA GLU A 5 13.78 -18.89 18.24
C GLU A 5 13.28 -17.58 17.63
N ASP A 6 14.07 -16.51 17.70
CA ASP A 6 13.75 -15.23 17.04
C ASP A 6 13.55 -15.41 15.53
N ASN A 7 14.41 -16.22 14.88
CA ASN A 7 14.26 -16.54 13.46
C ASN A 7 12.94 -17.28 13.17
N GLN A 8 12.58 -18.27 14.00
CA GLN A 8 11.32 -19.01 13.84
C GLN A 8 10.08 -18.14 14.06
N VAL A 9 10.16 -17.15 14.96
CA VAL A 9 9.11 -16.13 15.12
C VAL A 9 8.95 -15.33 13.83
N LEU A 10 10.05 -14.84 13.26
CA LEU A 10 10.02 -14.10 12.01
C LEU A 10 9.46 -14.94 10.85
N ASP A 11 9.90 -16.20 10.72
CA ASP A 11 9.40 -17.12 9.68
C ASP A 11 7.88 -17.31 9.77
N ARG A 12 7.33 -17.44 10.99
CA ARG A 12 5.88 -17.55 11.19
C ARG A 12 5.15 -16.30 10.73
N ILE A 13 5.64 -15.12 11.09
CA ILE A 13 5.03 -13.84 10.69
C ILE A 13 5.07 -13.68 9.18
N LEU A 14 6.23 -13.91 8.55
CA LEU A 14 6.40 -13.81 7.10
C LEU A 14 5.48 -14.77 6.33
N ASN A 15 5.24 -15.97 6.87
CA ASN A 15 4.36 -16.96 6.26
C ASN A 15 2.87 -16.71 6.50
N ALA A 16 2.50 -16.17 7.65
CA ALA A 16 1.11 -15.84 8.00
C ALA A 16 0.61 -14.61 7.23
N ARG A 17 1.50 -13.67 6.92
CA ARG A 17 1.20 -12.44 6.19
C ARG A 17 0.45 -12.73 4.89
N LYS A 18 -0.72 -12.11 4.76
CA LYS A 18 -1.62 -12.24 3.61
C LYS A 18 -2.25 -10.91 3.25
N THR A 19 -2.68 -10.76 1.99
CA THR A 19 -3.48 -9.61 1.57
C THR A 19 -4.93 -9.85 1.98
N CYS A 20 -5.45 -8.99 2.85
CA CYS A 20 -6.86 -9.00 3.19
C CYS A 20 -7.66 -8.17 2.18
N ARG A 21 -8.90 -8.57 1.91
CA ARG A 21 -9.83 -7.86 1.01
C ARG A 21 -11.24 -7.72 1.59
N ALA A 22 -11.44 -8.21 2.80
CA ALA A 22 -12.71 -8.15 3.50
C ALA A 22 -12.40 -7.95 4.97
N PHE A 23 -12.60 -6.73 5.45
CA PHE A 23 -12.34 -6.36 6.83
C PHE A 23 -13.62 -6.46 7.68
N ALA A 24 -13.44 -6.78 8.95
CA ALA A 24 -14.46 -6.65 9.97
C ALA A 24 -14.65 -5.16 10.33
N GLU A 25 -15.75 -4.85 11.02
CA GLU A 25 -16.11 -3.46 11.32
C GLU A 25 -15.29 -2.82 12.43
N ASN A 26 -14.63 -3.63 13.26
CA ASN A 26 -13.84 -3.13 14.38
C ASN A 26 -12.58 -2.42 13.88
N VAL A 27 -12.34 -1.24 14.45
CA VAL A 27 -11.21 -0.37 14.11
C VAL A 27 -10.02 -0.71 15.00
N PRO A 28 -8.79 -0.84 14.46
CA PRO A 28 -7.57 -0.98 15.27
C PRO A 28 -7.43 0.18 16.27
N THR A 29 -6.85 -0.12 17.43
CA THR A 29 -6.59 0.89 18.46
C THR A 29 -5.49 1.87 18.00
N ASP A 30 -5.45 3.05 18.63
CA ASP A 30 -4.43 4.05 18.32
C ASP A 30 -3.00 3.54 18.56
N ASP A 31 -2.81 2.71 19.58
CA ASP A 31 -1.49 2.17 19.91
C ASP A 31 -1.06 1.09 18.92
N GLU A 32 -1.98 0.24 18.46
CA GLU A 32 -1.75 -0.69 17.35
C GLU A 32 -1.36 0.06 16.06
N ILE A 33 -2.10 1.13 15.71
CA ILE A 33 -1.80 1.95 14.53
C ILE A 33 -0.42 2.59 14.66
N LYS A 34 -0.08 3.16 15.83
CA LYS A 34 1.23 3.77 16.08
C LYS A 34 2.36 2.75 15.99
N GLU A 35 2.18 1.54 16.52
CA GLU A 35 3.18 0.48 16.41
C GLU A 35 3.46 0.08 14.96
N VAL A 36 2.41 -0.05 14.16
CA VAL A 36 2.52 -0.33 12.72
C VAL A 36 3.28 0.80 12.02
N ILE A 37 2.89 2.05 12.25
CA ILE A 37 3.56 3.23 11.67
C ILE A 37 5.03 3.31 12.11
N GLN A 38 5.33 3.02 13.38
CA GLN A 38 6.70 3.04 13.91
C GLN A 38 7.60 2.03 13.19
N ALA A 39 7.07 0.86 12.80
CA ALA A 39 7.81 -0.09 11.95
C ALA A 39 8.08 0.48 10.54
N GLY A 40 7.14 1.26 9.99
CA GLY A 40 7.34 2.00 8.74
C GLY A 40 8.41 3.10 8.87
N CYS A 41 8.43 3.83 9.99
CA CYS A 41 9.37 4.92 10.25
C CYS A 41 10.84 4.48 10.19
N ILE A 42 11.16 3.22 10.50
CA ILE A 42 12.53 2.69 10.49
C ILE A 42 12.96 2.09 9.14
N ALA A 43 12.12 2.16 8.10
CA ALA A 43 12.48 1.66 6.77
C ALA A 43 13.72 2.38 6.20
N PRO A 44 14.63 1.67 5.51
CA PRO A 44 15.82 2.28 4.94
C PRO A 44 15.48 3.22 3.77
N TYR A 45 16.28 4.27 3.59
CA TYR A 45 16.21 5.19 2.45
C TYR A 45 17.63 5.51 1.94
N ALA A 46 17.82 5.51 0.62
CA ALA A 46 19.14 5.68 0.02
C ALA A 46 19.10 6.57 -1.25
N SER A 47 18.91 7.88 -1.08
CA SER A 47 19.10 8.83 -2.19
C SER A 47 19.45 10.26 -1.81
N ILE A 48 18.93 10.77 -0.70
CA ILE A 48 19.19 12.13 -0.21
C ILE A 48 19.34 12.09 1.30
N ASP A 49 20.02 13.09 1.86
CA ASP A 49 20.10 13.23 3.32
C ASP A 49 18.70 13.56 3.87
N ALA A 50 18.13 12.64 4.66
CA ALA A 50 16.83 12.83 5.27
C ALA A 50 16.78 14.06 6.20
N LYS A 51 17.93 14.58 6.66
CA LYS A 51 18.00 15.83 7.44
C LYS A 51 17.76 17.09 6.60
N ALA A 52 17.87 16.99 5.27
CA ALA A 52 17.66 18.13 4.38
C ALA A 52 16.17 18.50 4.23
N VAL A 53 15.24 17.61 4.63
CA VAL A 53 13.80 17.79 4.51
C VAL A 53 13.14 17.41 5.82
N THR A 54 12.39 18.32 6.44
CA THR A 54 11.67 18.05 7.70
C THR A 54 10.19 18.45 7.57
N PRO A 55 9.24 17.51 7.78
CA PRO A 55 9.44 16.07 7.93
C PRO A 55 9.68 15.39 6.57
N PHE A 56 10.54 14.37 6.58
CA PHE A 56 10.89 13.59 5.38
C PHE A 56 9.81 12.57 4.97
N ARG A 57 9.12 12.01 5.96
CA ARG A 57 8.00 11.07 5.83
C ARG A 57 6.76 11.65 6.48
N HIS A 58 5.62 11.40 5.88
CA HIS A 58 4.31 11.71 6.44
C HIS A 58 3.47 10.44 6.47
N PHE A 59 2.68 10.28 7.53
CA PHE A 59 1.67 9.23 7.63
C PHE A 59 0.34 9.91 7.94
N PHE A 60 -0.61 9.77 7.02
CA PHE A 60 -1.97 10.26 7.20
C PHE A 60 -2.84 9.07 7.59
N VAL A 61 -3.44 9.14 8.78
CA VAL A 61 -4.33 8.10 9.30
C VAL A 61 -5.77 8.59 9.14
N ILE A 62 -6.54 7.90 8.32
CA ILE A 62 -7.95 8.19 8.05
C ILE A 62 -8.75 7.02 8.60
N LYS A 63 -9.48 7.26 9.69
CA LYS A 63 -10.31 6.23 10.33
C LYS A 63 -11.64 6.09 9.61
N LYS A 64 -12.31 4.98 9.89
CA LYS A 64 -13.72 4.77 9.55
C LYS A 64 -14.54 6.03 9.87
N ASP A 65 -15.47 6.36 8.97
CA ASP A 65 -16.39 7.50 9.05
C ASP A 65 -15.75 8.91 8.98
N ASP A 66 -14.43 9.04 8.76
CA ASP A 66 -13.85 10.35 8.42
C ASP A 66 -14.33 10.78 7.01
N PRO A 67 -14.85 12.01 6.84
CA PRO A 67 -15.38 12.49 5.57
C PRO A 67 -14.34 12.53 4.44
N LYS A 68 -13.03 12.52 4.74
CA LYS A 68 -11.99 12.42 3.72
C LYS A 68 -11.96 11.07 3.03
N MET A 69 -12.52 10.02 3.65
CA MET A 69 -12.55 8.68 3.04
C MET A 69 -13.29 8.71 1.69
N GLU A 70 -14.40 9.45 1.60
CA GLU A 70 -15.15 9.62 0.35
C GLU A 70 -14.35 10.37 -0.72
N GLN A 71 -13.60 11.40 -0.33
CA GLN A 71 -12.72 12.15 -1.24
C GLN A 71 -11.59 11.26 -1.76
N ILE A 72 -10.95 10.50 -0.88
CA ILE A 72 -9.88 9.56 -1.25
C ILE A 72 -10.40 8.47 -2.17
N ASP A 73 -11.57 7.91 -1.89
CA ASP A 73 -12.23 6.94 -2.77
C ASP A 73 -12.51 7.52 -4.17
N ALA A 74 -12.98 8.77 -4.24
CA ALA A 74 -13.17 9.46 -5.52
C ALA A 74 -11.86 9.64 -6.30
N PHE A 75 -10.77 10.02 -5.62
CA PHE A 75 -9.44 10.10 -6.25
C PHE A 75 -8.96 8.74 -6.76
N ILE A 76 -9.15 7.67 -5.97
CA ILE A 76 -8.82 6.29 -6.35
C ILE A 76 -9.58 5.85 -7.60
N ARG A 77 -10.89 6.12 -7.66
CA ARG A 77 -11.70 5.84 -8.86
C ARG A 77 -11.17 6.56 -10.09
N GLN A 78 -10.98 7.87 -9.96
CA GLN A 78 -10.51 8.71 -11.06
C GLN A 78 -9.15 8.23 -11.57
N GLN A 79 -8.20 7.97 -10.67
CA GLN A 79 -6.88 7.50 -11.06
C GLN A 79 -6.91 6.09 -11.65
N SER A 80 -7.76 5.20 -11.13
CA SER A 80 -7.93 3.84 -11.68
C SER A 80 -8.45 3.86 -13.10
N GLN A 81 -9.31 4.82 -13.46
CA GLN A 81 -9.76 5.00 -14.84
C GLN A 81 -8.61 5.45 -15.75
N VAL A 82 -7.78 6.39 -15.29
CA VAL A 82 -6.59 6.84 -16.03
C VAL A 82 -5.60 5.69 -16.25
N ASP A 83 -5.36 4.90 -15.21
CA ASP A 83 -4.45 3.75 -15.25
C ASP A 83 -4.99 2.65 -16.16
N LEU A 84 -6.32 2.42 -16.16
CA LEU A 84 -6.98 1.50 -17.07
C LEU A 84 -6.83 1.94 -18.53
N ASP A 85 -7.03 3.22 -18.83
CA ASP A 85 -6.89 3.75 -20.19
C ASP A 85 -5.44 3.66 -20.69
N ALA A 86 -4.47 3.93 -19.82
CA ALA A 86 -3.05 3.74 -20.12
C ALA A 86 -2.73 2.27 -20.39
N ARG A 87 -3.26 1.36 -19.56
CA ARG A 87 -3.08 -0.08 -19.70
C ARG A 87 -3.62 -0.62 -21.00
N ILE A 88 -4.82 -0.19 -21.42
CA ILE A 88 -5.43 -0.59 -22.70
C ILE A 88 -4.50 -0.22 -23.87
N LYS A 89 -3.89 0.97 -23.84
CA LYS A 89 -2.92 1.39 -24.86
C LYS A 89 -1.64 0.54 -24.82
N GLU A 90 -1.14 0.19 -23.64
CA GLU A 90 0.02 -0.70 -23.51
C GLU A 90 -0.26 -2.09 -24.11
N GLU A 91 -1.46 -2.65 -23.94
CA GLU A 91 -1.86 -3.94 -24.54
C GLU A 91 -1.82 -3.93 -26.09
N GLU A 92 -1.89 -2.77 -26.73
CA GLU A 92 -1.75 -2.65 -28.18
C GLU A 92 -0.31 -2.94 -28.64
N THR A 93 0.66 -2.70 -27.75
CA THR A 93 2.09 -2.79 -28.05
C THR A 93 2.82 -3.92 -27.31
N ASP A 94 2.22 -4.48 -26.25
CA ASP A 94 2.77 -5.58 -25.46
C ASP A 94 1.83 -6.82 -25.50
N PRO A 95 2.16 -7.82 -26.34
CA PRO A 95 1.39 -9.06 -26.44
C PRO A 95 1.36 -9.88 -25.15
N PHE A 96 2.42 -9.85 -24.33
CA PHE A 96 2.48 -10.60 -23.07
C PHE A 96 1.44 -10.05 -22.09
N LEU A 97 1.39 -8.72 -21.97
CA LEU A 97 0.42 -8.02 -21.16
C LEU A 97 -1.02 -8.24 -21.67
N LYS A 98 -1.22 -8.27 -22.99
CA LYS A 98 -2.53 -8.57 -23.59
C LYS A 98 -3.03 -9.97 -23.26
N GLU A 99 -2.14 -10.97 -23.23
CA GLU A 99 -2.51 -12.37 -22.95
C GLU A 99 -2.67 -12.65 -21.45
N ASN A 100 -1.84 -12.04 -20.59
CA ASN A 100 -1.73 -12.41 -19.17
C ASN A 100 -2.31 -11.36 -18.20
N GLY A 101 -2.67 -10.16 -18.67
CA GLY A 101 -3.06 -9.03 -17.83
C GLY A 101 -4.56 -8.92 -17.51
N GLU A 102 -5.40 -9.81 -18.02
CA GLU A 102 -6.86 -9.67 -17.97
C GLU A 102 -7.43 -9.60 -16.55
N GLY A 103 -6.83 -10.32 -15.59
CA GLY A 103 -7.26 -10.28 -14.19
C GLY A 103 -7.09 -8.89 -13.55
N VAL A 104 -5.94 -8.25 -13.79
CA VAL A 104 -5.66 -6.90 -13.29
C VAL A 104 -6.54 -5.87 -14.01
N LYS A 105 -6.73 -6.03 -15.32
CA LYS A 105 -7.62 -5.15 -16.10
C LYS A 105 -9.06 -5.18 -15.58
N LYS A 106 -9.60 -6.37 -15.28
CA LYS A 106 -10.93 -6.53 -14.68
C LYS A 106 -11.04 -5.86 -13.31
N LEU A 107 -10.00 -5.98 -12.49
CA LEU A 107 -9.94 -5.32 -11.18
C LEU A 107 -10.02 -3.80 -11.35
N TRP A 108 -9.14 -3.21 -12.16
CA TRP A 108 -9.11 -1.75 -12.36
C TRP A 108 -10.38 -1.22 -13.00
N LYS A 109 -10.94 -1.94 -13.98
CA LYS A 109 -12.26 -1.63 -14.54
C LYS A 109 -13.34 -1.59 -13.46
N HIS A 110 -13.38 -2.59 -12.59
CA HIS A 110 -14.33 -2.61 -11.49
C HIS A 110 -14.10 -1.46 -10.50
N VAL A 111 -12.83 -1.09 -10.21
CA VAL A 111 -12.53 0.08 -9.34
C VAL A 111 -13.04 1.35 -9.99
N ALA A 112 -12.72 1.58 -11.27
CA ALA A 112 -13.11 2.77 -11.99
C ALA A 112 -14.64 2.93 -12.07
N GLU A 113 -15.38 1.84 -12.32
CA GLU A 113 -16.84 1.87 -12.49
C GLU A 113 -17.61 1.96 -11.16
N CYS A 114 -17.18 1.22 -10.14
CA CYS A 114 -17.98 1.03 -8.92
C CYS A 114 -17.41 1.72 -7.68
N GLY A 115 -16.12 2.10 -7.66
CA GLY A 115 -15.40 2.58 -6.46
C GLY A 115 -15.20 1.53 -5.38
N GLU A 116 -16.21 0.69 -5.14
CA GLU A 116 -16.26 -0.36 -4.11
C GLU A 116 -15.27 -1.52 -4.30
N SER A 117 -14.52 -1.53 -5.39
CA SER A 117 -13.85 -2.72 -5.93
C SER A 117 -12.76 -3.35 -5.07
N THR A 118 -12.30 -2.70 -3.99
CA THR A 118 -11.26 -3.30 -3.13
C THR A 118 -11.40 -3.12 -1.62
N PHE A 119 -12.15 -2.15 -1.10
CA PHE A 119 -12.26 -1.88 0.34
C PHE A 119 -13.48 -0.99 0.68
N PRO A 120 -14.72 -1.50 0.62
CA PRO A 120 -15.89 -0.75 1.06
C PRO A 120 -15.81 -0.49 2.57
N ASN A 121 -15.79 0.80 2.95
CA ASN A 121 -15.75 1.28 4.33
C ASN A 121 -14.59 0.70 5.17
N PRO A 122 -13.32 0.99 4.82
CA PRO A 122 -12.18 0.40 5.51
C PRO A 122 -12.12 0.90 6.96
N PRO A 123 -11.76 0.03 7.93
CA PRO A 123 -11.69 0.41 9.33
C PRO A 123 -10.62 1.50 9.58
N CYS A 124 -9.50 1.43 8.89
CA CYS A 124 -8.43 2.42 8.94
C CYS A 124 -7.64 2.41 7.63
N LEU A 125 -7.53 3.57 6.99
CA LEU A 125 -6.66 3.82 5.85
C LEU A 125 -5.43 4.60 6.32
N ILE A 126 -4.24 4.16 5.93
CA ILE A 126 -2.99 4.88 6.16
C ILE A 126 -2.41 5.23 4.80
N ILE A 127 -2.21 6.52 4.53
CA ILE A 127 -1.47 7.01 3.37
C ILE A 127 -0.07 7.38 3.86
N ALA A 128 0.95 6.72 3.34
CA ALA A 128 2.34 7.08 3.57
C ALA A 128 2.83 7.96 2.41
N ALA A 129 3.49 9.06 2.76
CA ALA A 129 4.15 9.92 1.80
C ALA A 129 5.64 10.04 2.16
N GLU A 130 6.50 9.97 1.16
CA GLU A 130 7.94 10.13 1.33
C GLU A 130 8.51 11.06 0.27
N TRP A 131 9.45 11.91 0.68
CA TRP A 131 10.08 12.84 -0.24
C TRP A 131 10.76 12.13 -1.43
N ARG A 132 10.49 12.62 -2.63
CA ARG A 132 11.04 12.06 -3.87
C ARG A 132 12.49 12.43 -4.03
N GLY A 133 13.33 11.40 -4.07
CA GLY A 133 14.77 11.54 -4.24
C GLY A 133 15.17 11.58 -5.71
N ALA A 134 16.48 11.49 -5.95
CA ALA A 134 16.98 11.18 -7.28
C ALA A 134 16.56 9.74 -7.66
N ARG A 135 16.35 9.50 -8.96
CA ARG A 135 16.12 8.15 -9.52
C ARG A 135 14.92 7.37 -8.95
N ARG A 136 13.88 8.06 -8.45
CA ARG A 136 12.67 7.44 -7.86
C ARG A 136 12.96 6.52 -6.65
N ALA A 137 14.01 6.80 -5.88
CA ALA A 137 14.38 6.00 -4.72
C ALA A 137 13.28 5.89 -3.65
N GLU A 138 12.37 6.88 -3.61
CA GLU A 138 11.18 6.84 -2.76
C GLU A 138 10.30 5.61 -3.01
N HIS A 139 10.21 5.12 -4.25
CA HIS A 139 9.31 4.01 -4.55
C HIS A 139 9.81 2.72 -3.88
N GLN A 140 11.13 2.47 -3.91
CA GLN A 140 11.74 1.34 -3.23
C GLN A 140 11.63 1.47 -1.70
N SER A 141 11.89 2.67 -1.17
CA SER A 141 11.79 2.93 0.25
C SER A 141 10.36 2.84 0.79
N LEU A 142 9.37 3.36 0.06
CA LEU A 142 7.96 3.19 0.36
C LEU A 142 7.55 1.71 0.34
N ALA A 143 8.09 0.90 -0.58
CA ALA A 143 7.86 -0.55 -0.57
C ALA A 143 8.47 -1.22 0.69
N HIS A 144 9.67 -0.82 1.11
CA HIS A 144 10.26 -1.28 2.38
C HIS A 144 9.43 -0.84 3.59
N MET A 145 8.95 0.40 3.59
CA MET A 145 8.07 0.95 4.62
C MET A 145 6.78 0.14 4.73
N MET A 146 6.09 -0.08 3.62
CA MET A 146 4.86 -0.88 3.58
C MET A 146 5.12 -2.32 4.04
N GLN A 147 6.24 -2.92 3.64
CA GLN A 147 6.59 -4.28 4.07
C GLN A 147 6.86 -4.34 5.59
N ASN A 148 7.57 -3.37 6.17
CA ASN A 148 7.79 -3.31 7.61
C ASN A 148 6.46 -3.15 8.36
N MET A 149 5.60 -2.24 7.91
CA MET A 149 4.26 -2.02 8.46
C MET A 149 3.43 -3.31 8.41
N TRP A 150 3.45 -4.02 7.28
CA TRP A 150 2.68 -5.25 7.11
C TRP A 150 3.17 -6.39 8.00
N ILE A 151 4.48 -6.57 8.15
CA ILE A 151 5.06 -7.57 9.08
C ILE A 151 4.64 -7.23 10.52
N LYS A 152 4.72 -5.96 10.93
CA LYS A 152 4.29 -5.53 12.26
C LYS A 152 2.78 -5.72 12.47
N ALA A 153 1.96 -5.37 11.48
CA ALA A 153 0.51 -5.61 11.51
C ALA A 153 0.23 -7.10 11.72
N THR A 154 0.86 -7.98 10.95
CA THR A 154 0.71 -9.45 11.11
C THR A 154 1.14 -9.92 12.50
N ALA A 155 2.22 -9.38 13.06
CA ALA A 155 2.66 -9.71 14.42
C ALA A 155 1.66 -9.27 15.52
N LEU A 156 0.86 -8.25 15.24
CA LEU A 156 -0.23 -7.76 16.11
C LEU A 156 -1.58 -8.46 15.82
N ASN A 157 -1.61 -9.46 14.94
CA ASN A 157 -2.83 -10.10 14.43
C ASN A 157 -3.79 -9.13 13.70
N LEU A 158 -3.22 -8.11 13.07
CA LEU A 158 -3.91 -7.22 12.15
C LEU A 158 -3.67 -7.68 10.71
N ASP A 159 -4.68 -7.44 9.90
CA ASP A 159 -4.69 -7.66 8.48
C ASP A 159 -4.40 -6.36 7.71
N PHE A 160 -3.85 -6.54 6.51
CA PHE A 160 -3.30 -5.44 5.72
C PHE A 160 -3.65 -5.61 4.24
N GLN A 161 -3.94 -4.50 3.57
CA GLN A 161 -4.13 -4.45 2.13
C GLN A 161 -3.38 -3.26 1.56
N ILE A 162 -2.49 -3.50 0.60
CA ILE A 162 -1.82 -2.41 -0.13
C ILE A 162 -2.78 -1.82 -1.16
N ILE A 163 -2.81 -0.49 -1.23
CA ILE A 163 -3.56 0.31 -2.20
C ILE A 163 -2.57 1.01 -3.13
N SER A 164 -2.08 0.27 -4.13
CA SER A 164 -0.96 0.71 -4.98
C SER A 164 -1.31 1.86 -5.91
N VAL A 165 -2.57 2.01 -6.33
CA VAL A 165 -3.03 3.11 -7.23
C VAL A 165 -2.67 4.50 -6.73
N THR A 166 -2.48 4.69 -5.42
CA THR A 166 -2.02 5.95 -4.84
C THR A 166 -0.64 6.38 -5.35
N GLU A 167 0.20 5.45 -5.82
CA GLU A 167 1.50 5.74 -6.40
C GLU A 167 1.42 6.63 -7.65
N ASN A 168 0.30 6.57 -8.37
CA ASN A 168 0.08 7.33 -9.61
C ASN A 168 -0.52 8.72 -9.35
N MET A 169 -0.84 9.06 -8.09
CA MET A 169 -1.48 10.33 -7.73
C MET A 169 -0.50 11.46 -7.44
N VAL A 170 0.80 11.24 -7.66
CA VAL A 170 1.89 12.19 -7.33
C VAL A 170 1.72 13.57 -7.99
N ASN A 171 1.06 13.63 -9.15
CA ASN A 171 0.81 14.86 -9.89
C ASN A 171 -0.65 15.34 -9.80
N ASN A 172 -1.49 14.69 -8.99
CA ASN A 172 -2.87 15.12 -8.78
C ASN A 172 -2.90 16.27 -7.78
N GLN A 173 -3.25 17.47 -8.26
CA GLN A 173 -3.25 18.72 -7.48
C GLN A 173 -4.21 18.62 -6.28
N ASP A 174 -5.46 18.22 -6.51
CA ASP A 174 -6.49 18.17 -5.47
C ASP A 174 -6.13 17.14 -4.38
N PHE A 175 -5.58 15.99 -4.77
CA PHE A 175 -5.11 14.97 -3.82
C PHE A 175 -3.95 15.48 -2.96
N CYS A 176 -2.97 16.16 -3.57
CA CYS A 176 -1.84 16.73 -2.85
C CYS A 176 -2.28 17.88 -1.92
N ASP A 177 -3.19 18.74 -2.37
CA ASP A 177 -3.73 19.84 -1.59
C ASP A 177 -4.53 19.35 -0.38
N MET A 178 -5.33 18.29 -0.54
CA MET A 178 -6.04 17.62 0.56
C MET A 178 -5.07 17.15 1.65
N LEU A 179 -3.88 16.66 1.27
CA LEU A 179 -2.84 16.21 2.20
C LEU A 179 -1.92 17.34 2.68
N GLY A 180 -2.06 18.55 2.15
CA GLY A 180 -1.19 19.70 2.45
C GLY A 180 0.25 19.50 1.96
N LEU A 181 0.45 18.73 0.89
CA LEU A 181 1.76 18.41 0.34
C LEU A 181 1.99 19.07 -1.02
N PRO A 182 3.23 19.48 -1.33
CA PRO A 182 3.54 20.04 -2.65
C PRO A 182 3.46 18.97 -3.74
N VAL A 183 2.74 19.30 -4.81
CA VAL A 183 2.57 18.43 -5.99
C VAL A 183 3.92 18.01 -6.56
N GLY A 184 4.02 16.73 -6.90
CA GLY A 184 5.20 16.17 -7.55
C GLY A 184 6.41 15.94 -6.63
N ARG A 185 6.35 16.32 -5.35
CA ARG A 185 7.49 16.25 -4.41
C ARG A 185 7.48 15.05 -3.48
N TYR A 186 6.33 14.43 -3.28
CA TYR A 186 6.19 13.23 -2.45
C TYR A 186 5.71 12.05 -3.29
N GLY A 187 6.30 10.88 -3.09
CA GLY A 187 5.76 9.60 -3.55
C GLY A 187 4.75 9.09 -2.54
N PHE A 188 3.78 8.31 -3.00
CA PHE A 188 2.70 7.81 -2.16
C PHE A 188 2.57 6.29 -2.27
N LEU A 189 2.30 5.65 -1.14
CA LEU A 189 1.65 4.35 -1.08
C LEU A 189 0.61 4.42 0.04
N ALA A 190 -0.47 3.65 -0.09
CA ALA A 190 -1.46 3.55 0.96
C ALA A 190 -1.74 2.10 1.33
N CYS A 191 -2.29 1.90 2.52
CA CYS A 191 -2.74 0.62 2.98
C CYS A 191 -3.99 0.72 3.85
N VAL A 192 -4.85 -0.30 3.77
CA VAL A 192 -5.89 -0.54 4.76
C VAL A 192 -5.32 -1.41 5.87
N LEU A 193 -5.60 -1.04 7.12
CA LEU A 193 -5.24 -1.77 8.33
C LEU A 193 -6.52 -2.10 9.10
N GLY A 194 -6.70 -3.36 9.50
CA GLY A 194 -7.90 -3.79 10.20
C GLY A 194 -7.83 -5.24 10.63
N TYR A 195 -8.98 -5.84 10.89
CA TYR A 195 -9.11 -7.26 11.17
C TYR A 195 -9.84 -7.94 10.01
N ALA A 196 -9.41 -9.12 9.57
CA ALA A 196 -10.14 -9.86 8.55
C ALA A 196 -11.55 -10.23 9.05
N LYS A 197 -12.54 -10.12 8.16
CA LYS A 197 -13.91 -10.61 8.39
C LYS A 197 -13.94 -12.15 8.49
N ASP A 198 -13.08 -12.81 7.73
CA ASP A 198 -12.89 -14.26 7.76
C ASP A 198 -11.39 -14.61 7.75
N ASN A 199 -10.93 -15.29 8.79
CA ASN A 199 -9.54 -15.70 8.94
C ASN A 199 -9.14 -16.83 7.99
N ASN A 200 -10.10 -17.57 7.41
CA ASN A 200 -9.87 -18.72 6.54
C ASN A 200 -9.83 -18.37 5.04
N ALA A 201 -9.86 -17.09 4.68
CA ALA A 201 -9.79 -16.68 3.28
C ALA A 201 -8.54 -17.28 2.58
N PRO A 202 -8.70 -17.88 1.39
CA PRO A 202 -7.59 -18.51 0.69
C PRO A 202 -6.49 -17.49 0.36
N GLN A 203 -5.24 -17.86 0.65
CA GLN A 203 -4.10 -17.05 0.25
C GLN A 203 -3.90 -17.12 -1.28
N HIS A 204 -3.50 -16.01 -1.89
CA HIS A 204 -3.07 -16.06 -3.29
C HIS A 204 -1.83 -16.93 -3.45
N PRO A 205 -1.70 -17.62 -4.59
CA PRO A 205 -0.47 -18.32 -4.94
C PRO A 205 0.72 -17.37 -4.84
N ARG A 206 1.81 -17.82 -4.21
CA ARG A 206 3.07 -17.08 -4.20
C ARG A 206 3.75 -17.19 -5.56
N ALA A 207 4.53 -16.18 -5.92
CA ALA A 207 5.38 -16.26 -7.11
C ALA A 207 6.35 -17.43 -6.99
N THR A 208 6.62 -18.12 -8.09
CA THR A 208 7.70 -19.11 -8.16
C THR A 208 9.05 -18.41 -8.10
N THR A 209 10.05 -19.06 -7.52
CA THR A 209 11.38 -18.46 -7.34
C THR A 209 12.44 -19.51 -7.65
N GLN A 210 13.50 -19.09 -8.34
CA GLN A 210 14.72 -19.87 -8.54
C GLN A 210 15.89 -19.12 -7.89
N ILE A 211 16.79 -19.86 -7.23
CA ILE A 211 18.00 -19.32 -6.61
C ILE A 211 19.20 -19.85 -7.39
N HIS A 212 20.02 -18.96 -7.91
CA HIS A 212 21.25 -19.29 -8.63
C HIS A 212 22.45 -18.92 -7.78
N TRP A 213 23.36 -19.87 -7.56
CA TRP A 213 24.68 -19.63 -6.96
C TRP A 213 25.69 -19.53 -8.10
N LEU A 214 26.23 -18.33 -8.33
CA LEU A 214 27.21 -18.03 -9.38
C LEU A 214 28.60 -17.83 -8.77
#